data_AF-A0AA88KT99-F1
#
_entry.id   AF-A0AA88KT99-F1
#
_cell.length_a   1.000
_cell.length_b   1.000
_cell.length_c   1.000
_cell.angle_alpha   90.00
_cell.angle_beta   90.00
_cell.angle_gamma   90.00
#
_symmetry.space_group_name_H-M   'P 1'
#
loop_
_entity.id
_entity.type
_entity.pdbx_description
1 polymer ?
#
loop_
_entity_poly.entity_id
_entity_poly.type
_entity_poly.pdbx_seq_one_letter_code
_entity_poly.pdbx_strand_id
1 'polypeptide(L)'
;MSIKVTPFKRWSHFRCFLMTLILFFFFSILFSTLYLTLKRFRNTLELSNNTPVIFRKGTIKSNVALVSFYTSDYHDIGSISTINKLFYAYKHGYDMIVYQKPFYKKSIWIKPAWNKIPMVEAQLENYEWIIWIDSDAIIMRHELTLEDIIEISKKADWRKKDHEIDLIISYDINAGINSGIFFMRNTEWSRNVLKQVQTSWKYIPYSLHWYAEQTPFAMEIKYGLDEHVRVTYKRVLNAYLKDYSEGTTYIMHLAGCPKQKPKYCSGIMHEFYERWQRNNVTSVSDRELLRRAEKDFETLEKQ
;
A
#
# COMPACT_ATOMS: atom_id res chain seq x y z
N MET A 1 5.85 -87.05 -6.17
CA MET A 1 6.01 -85.69 -6.71
C MET A 1 4.69 -84.95 -6.51
N SER A 2 4.60 -84.04 -5.54
CA SER A 2 3.39 -83.24 -5.28
C SER A 2 3.86 -81.85 -4.88
N ILE A 3 3.62 -80.87 -5.77
CA ILE A 3 3.96 -79.47 -5.57
C ILE A 3 2.76 -78.81 -4.90
N LYS A 4 2.92 -78.44 -3.61
CA LYS A 4 1.98 -77.55 -2.92
C LYS A 4 2.23 -76.12 -3.39
N VAL A 5 1.27 -75.54 -4.12
CA VAL A 5 1.27 -74.13 -4.50
C VAL A 5 0.71 -73.31 -3.32
N THR A 6 1.53 -72.44 -2.75
CA THR A 6 1.18 -71.53 -1.64
C THR A 6 0.29 -70.36 -2.10
N PRO A 7 -0.71 -69.92 -1.31
CA PRO A 7 -1.61 -68.82 -1.68
C PRO A 7 -1.05 -67.46 -1.20
N PHE A 8 0.16 -67.08 -1.61
CA PHE A 8 0.81 -65.87 -1.09
C PHE A 8 0.69 -64.63 -2.00
N LYS A 9 0.30 -64.79 -3.27
CA LYS A 9 0.23 -63.66 -4.23
C LYS A 9 -1.04 -62.81 -4.16
N ARG A 10 -2.20 -63.40 -3.82
CA ARG A 10 -3.51 -62.72 -3.88
C ARG A 10 -3.71 -61.66 -2.78
N TRP A 11 -3.06 -61.84 -1.63
CA TRP A 11 -3.13 -60.90 -0.50
C TRP A 11 -2.28 -59.62 -0.69
N SER A 12 -1.21 -59.69 -1.50
CA SER A 12 -0.35 -58.52 -1.77
C SER A 12 -1.04 -57.49 -2.67
N HIS A 13 -1.76 -57.93 -3.70
CA HIS A 13 -2.50 -57.06 -4.60
C HIS A 13 -3.67 -56.36 -3.91
N PHE A 14 -4.37 -57.06 -3.00
CA PHE A 14 -5.45 -56.46 -2.21
C PHE A 14 -4.94 -55.38 -1.24
N ARG A 15 -3.78 -55.60 -0.61
CA ARG A 15 -3.14 -54.60 0.26
C ARG A 15 -2.65 -53.37 -0.52
N CYS A 16 -2.03 -53.56 -1.69
CA CYS A 16 -1.65 -52.44 -2.56
C CYS A 16 -2.89 -51.65 -3.03
N PHE A 17 -3.94 -52.33 -3.46
CA PHE A 17 -5.18 -51.68 -3.90
C PHE A 17 -5.83 -50.87 -2.77
N LEU A 18 -5.87 -51.42 -1.55
CA LEU A 18 -6.39 -50.73 -0.36
C LEU A 18 -5.53 -49.52 0.03
N MET A 19 -4.19 -49.62 -0.03
CA MET A 19 -3.29 -48.48 0.21
C MET A 19 -3.48 -47.37 -0.83
N THR A 20 -3.64 -47.70 -2.11
CA THR A 20 -3.89 -46.70 -3.16
C THR A 20 -5.21 -45.99 -2.96
N LEU A 21 -6.28 -46.72 -2.57
CA LEU A 21 -7.57 -46.14 -2.21
C LEU A 21 -7.47 -45.20 -0.99
N ILE A 22 -6.73 -45.61 0.05
CA ILE A 22 -6.49 -44.78 1.24
C ILE A 22 -5.73 -43.50 0.85
N LEU A 23 -4.65 -43.61 0.07
CA LEU A 23 -3.89 -42.45 -0.39
C LEU A 23 -4.74 -41.52 -1.26
N PHE A 24 -5.56 -42.07 -2.17
CA PHE A 24 -6.48 -41.27 -2.99
C PHE A 24 -7.54 -40.57 -2.14
N PHE A 25 -8.05 -41.22 -1.11
CA PHE A 25 -8.99 -40.63 -0.15
C PHE A 25 -8.33 -39.53 0.69
N PHE A 26 -7.09 -39.71 1.14
CA PHE A 26 -6.34 -38.66 1.83
C PHE A 26 -6.02 -37.49 0.90
N PHE A 27 -5.63 -37.74 -0.36
CA PHE A 27 -5.41 -36.70 -1.36
C PHE A 27 -6.69 -35.96 -1.72
N SER A 28 -7.83 -36.65 -1.81
CA SER A 28 -9.12 -36.00 -2.09
C SER A 28 -9.62 -35.19 -0.89
N ILE A 29 -9.36 -35.63 0.35
CA ILE A 29 -9.60 -34.84 1.56
C ILE A 29 -8.67 -33.64 1.62
N LEU A 30 -7.37 -33.79 1.36
CA LEU A 30 -6.41 -32.69 1.30
C LEU A 30 -6.76 -31.69 0.20
N PHE A 31 -7.14 -32.17 -0.98
CA PHE A 31 -7.52 -31.31 -2.10
C PHE A 31 -8.87 -30.63 -1.85
N SER A 32 -9.85 -31.31 -1.27
CA SER A 32 -11.15 -30.70 -0.92
C SER A 32 -11.03 -29.73 0.25
N THR A 33 -10.21 -30.02 1.26
CA THR A 33 -9.92 -29.10 2.37
C THR A 33 -9.10 -27.90 1.88
N LEU A 34 -8.12 -28.10 1.00
CA LEU A 34 -7.40 -27.00 0.34
C LEU A 34 -8.33 -26.19 -0.55
N TYR A 35 -9.16 -26.83 -1.37
CA TYR A 35 -10.13 -26.16 -2.24
C TYR A 35 -11.18 -25.40 -1.43
N LEU A 36 -11.70 -25.97 -0.34
CA LEU A 36 -12.62 -25.30 0.56
C LEU A 36 -11.94 -24.16 1.32
N THR A 37 -10.69 -24.32 1.73
CA THR A 37 -9.88 -23.24 2.34
C THR A 37 -9.61 -22.12 1.35
N LEU A 38 -9.23 -22.43 0.11
CA LEU A 38 -9.03 -21.47 -0.97
C LEU A 38 -10.33 -20.79 -1.39
N LYS A 39 -11.43 -21.53 -1.48
CA LYS A 39 -12.77 -20.99 -1.76
C LYS A 39 -13.26 -20.12 -0.60
N ARG A 40 -12.97 -20.49 0.65
CA ARG A 40 -13.29 -19.69 1.84
C ARG A 40 -12.42 -18.45 1.90
N PHE A 41 -11.14 -18.52 1.57
CA PHE A 41 -10.24 -17.37 1.42
C PHE A 41 -10.73 -16.43 0.30
N ARG A 42 -11.09 -16.99 -0.86
CA ARG A 42 -11.68 -16.25 -2.00
C ARG A 42 -13.02 -15.59 -1.64
N ASN A 43 -13.87 -16.28 -0.89
CA ASN A 43 -15.15 -15.74 -0.39
C ASN A 43 -14.97 -14.80 0.81
N THR A 44 -13.82 -14.82 1.50
CA THR A 44 -13.48 -13.85 2.56
C THR A 44 -12.97 -12.54 1.94
N LEU A 45 -12.52 -12.57 0.69
CA LEU A 45 -12.35 -11.38 -0.16
C LEU A 45 -13.71 -10.89 -0.69
N GLU A 46 -14.73 -10.81 0.17
CA GLU A 46 -15.92 -10.02 -0.15
C GLU A 46 -15.46 -8.57 -0.32
N LEU A 47 -15.48 -8.10 -1.56
CA LEU A 47 -15.19 -6.73 -1.93
C LEU A 47 -16.22 -5.84 -1.24
N SER A 48 -15.76 -4.91 -0.41
CA SER A 48 -16.67 -3.90 0.13
C SER A 48 -17.06 -2.90 -0.96
N ASN A 49 -18.21 -2.24 -0.81
CA ASN A 49 -18.51 -1.05 -1.60
C ASN A 49 -17.58 0.08 -1.15
N ASN A 50 -16.37 0.10 -1.72
CA ASN A 50 -15.27 0.95 -1.32
C ASN A 50 -15.19 2.20 -2.20
N THR A 51 -16.29 2.96 -2.30
CA THR A 51 -16.29 4.20 -3.07
C THR A 51 -15.46 5.25 -2.35
N PRO A 52 -14.38 5.77 -2.97
CA PRO A 52 -13.61 6.86 -2.37
C PRO A 52 -14.36 8.18 -2.50
N VAL A 53 -13.98 9.15 -1.67
CA VAL A 53 -14.33 10.55 -1.90
C VAL A 53 -13.21 11.21 -2.68
N ILE A 54 -13.56 11.90 -3.77
CA ILE A 54 -12.63 12.57 -4.66
C ILE A 54 -12.79 14.08 -4.53
N PHE A 55 -11.70 14.75 -4.19
CA PHE A 55 -11.61 16.20 -4.04
C PHE A 55 -10.79 16.79 -5.18
N ARG A 56 -11.25 17.93 -5.71
CA ARG A 56 -10.59 18.65 -6.80
C ARG A 56 -10.52 20.13 -6.48
N LYS A 57 -9.42 20.78 -6.87
CA LYS A 57 -9.28 22.25 -6.76
C LYS A 57 -10.26 22.97 -7.70
N GLY A 58 -10.46 22.44 -8.90
CA GLY A 58 -11.36 23.01 -9.92
C GLY A 58 -12.31 21.97 -10.48
N THR A 59 -12.99 22.34 -11.57
CA THR A 59 -13.88 21.42 -12.31
C THR A 59 -13.11 20.48 -13.24
N ILE A 60 -11.89 20.86 -13.62
CA ILE A 60 -11.03 20.07 -14.50
C ILE A 60 -10.28 19.05 -13.64
N LYS A 61 -10.38 17.78 -14.04
CA LYS A 61 -9.65 16.65 -13.45
C LYS A 61 -8.15 16.77 -13.75
N SER A 62 -7.31 16.54 -12.74
CA SER A 62 -5.86 16.48 -12.90
C SER A 62 -5.38 15.14 -13.47
N ASN A 63 -4.20 15.11 -14.10
CA ASN A 63 -3.53 13.86 -14.45
C ASN A 63 -2.82 13.20 -13.25
N VAL A 64 -2.69 13.92 -12.13
CA VAL A 64 -2.03 13.43 -10.91
C VAL A 64 -3.05 13.37 -9.78
N ALA A 65 -3.06 12.27 -9.03
CA ALA A 65 -3.87 12.15 -7.83
C ALA A 65 -3.05 11.67 -6.63
N LEU A 66 -3.30 12.28 -5.48
CA LEU A 66 -2.91 11.72 -4.19
C LEU A 66 -3.96 10.72 -3.74
N VAL A 67 -3.52 9.59 -3.19
CA VAL A 67 -4.41 8.56 -2.65
C VAL A 67 -3.99 8.24 -1.22
N SER A 68 -4.96 8.25 -0.31
CA SER A 68 -4.78 7.90 1.10
C SER A 68 -5.95 7.05 1.60
N PHE A 69 -5.69 6.26 2.63
CA PHE A 69 -6.68 5.42 3.29
C PHE A 69 -6.50 5.46 4.81
N TYR A 70 -7.61 5.64 5.51
CA TYR A 70 -7.69 5.41 6.94
C TYR A 70 -9.06 4.88 7.32
N THR A 71 -9.16 4.24 8.48
CA THR A 71 -10.42 3.79 9.07
C THR A 71 -10.68 4.57 10.36
N SER A 72 -11.88 4.45 10.93
CA SER A 72 -12.27 5.20 12.13
C SER A 72 -11.36 4.95 13.34
N ASP A 73 -10.72 3.79 13.45
CA ASP A 73 -9.72 3.48 14.48
C ASP A 73 -8.40 4.25 14.30
N TYR A 74 -8.20 4.91 13.17
CA TYR A 74 -7.04 5.75 12.87
C TYR A 74 -7.40 7.22 12.66
N HIS A 75 -8.62 7.63 13.07
CA HIS A 75 -9.17 8.97 12.81
C HIS A 75 -8.31 10.11 13.36
N ASP A 76 -7.80 9.99 14.59
CA ASP A 76 -6.98 11.01 15.26
C ASP A 76 -5.72 11.40 14.46
N ILE A 77 -5.20 10.49 13.63
CA ILE A 77 -3.99 10.71 12.81
C ILE A 77 -4.40 10.96 11.36
N GLY A 78 -5.31 10.14 10.83
CA GLY A 78 -5.78 10.20 9.45
C GLY A 78 -6.50 11.50 9.10
N SER A 79 -7.24 12.10 10.02
CA SER A 79 -7.94 13.37 9.80
C SER A 79 -6.98 14.52 9.49
N ILE A 80 -6.04 14.76 10.40
CA ILE A 80 -5.02 15.81 10.31
C ILE A 80 -4.12 15.60 9.09
N SER A 81 -3.68 14.36 8.87
CA SER A 81 -2.83 14.04 7.74
C SER A 81 -3.58 14.17 6.41
N THR A 82 -4.90 13.99 6.39
CA THR A 82 -5.74 14.21 5.20
C THR A 82 -5.88 15.70 4.89
N ILE A 83 -6.09 16.57 5.88
CA ILE A 83 -6.14 18.04 5.67
C ILE A 83 -4.81 18.53 5.08
N ASN A 84 -3.68 18.06 5.62
CA ASN A 84 -2.35 18.37 5.09
C ASN A 84 -2.19 17.92 3.62
N LYS A 85 -2.62 16.71 3.27
CA LYS A 85 -2.57 16.20 1.89
C LYS A 85 -3.52 16.94 0.95
N LEU A 86 -4.72 17.30 1.41
CA LEU A 86 -5.70 18.09 0.65
C LEU A 86 -5.12 19.46 0.29
N PHE A 87 -4.51 20.15 1.26
CA PHE A 87 -3.84 21.41 1.00
C PHE A 87 -2.76 21.24 -0.08
N TYR A 88 -1.90 20.23 0.05
CA TYR A 88 -0.84 19.96 -0.92
C TYR A 88 -1.41 19.71 -2.32
N ALA A 89 -2.45 18.86 -2.43
CA ALA A 89 -3.13 18.58 -3.69
C ALA A 89 -3.68 19.87 -4.31
N TYR A 90 -4.34 20.72 -3.54
CA TYR A 90 -4.86 22.00 -4.04
C TYR A 90 -3.77 23.00 -4.40
N LYS A 91 -2.64 23.01 -3.70
CA LYS A 91 -1.52 23.87 -4.05
C LYS A 91 -0.99 23.57 -5.44
N HIS A 92 -0.86 22.29 -5.78
CA HIS A 92 -0.32 21.85 -7.07
C HIS A 92 -1.37 21.55 -8.15
N GLY A 93 -2.67 21.64 -7.82
CA GLY A 93 -3.73 21.31 -8.77
C GLY A 93 -3.85 19.81 -9.05
N TYR A 94 -3.48 18.98 -8.07
CA TYR A 94 -3.70 17.54 -8.08
C TYR A 94 -5.09 17.22 -7.53
N ASP A 95 -5.62 16.05 -7.91
CA ASP A 95 -6.81 15.49 -7.28
C ASP A 95 -6.42 14.79 -5.97
N MET A 96 -7.30 14.75 -4.98
CA MET A 96 -7.10 14.00 -3.74
C MET A 96 -8.20 12.95 -3.59
N ILE A 97 -7.81 11.71 -3.34
CA ILE A 97 -8.70 10.56 -3.23
C ILE A 97 -8.54 9.96 -1.84
N VAL A 98 -9.63 9.95 -1.08
CA VAL A 98 -9.63 9.45 0.29
C VAL A 98 -10.56 8.27 0.39
N TYR A 99 -10.02 7.14 0.84
CA TYR A 99 -10.78 5.96 1.22
C TYR A 99 -11.00 5.95 2.73
N GLN A 100 -12.22 5.66 3.17
CA GLN A 100 -12.58 5.48 4.59
C GLN A 100 -13.11 4.08 4.93
N LYS A 101 -13.28 3.23 3.91
CA LYS A 101 -13.73 1.84 4.04
C LYS A 101 -12.62 0.92 3.52
N PRO A 102 -12.37 -0.22 4.17
CA PRO A 102 -11.38 -1.16 3.68
C PRO A 102 -11.90 -1.85 2.42
N PHE A 103 -11.04 -2.04 1.42
CA PHE A 103 -11.34 -2.83 0.22
C PHE A 103 -11.68 -4.29 0.59
N TYR A 104 -10.86 -4.89 1.45
CA TYR A 104 -11.14 -6.20 2.01
C TYR A 104 -12.06 -6.06 3.22
N LYS A 105 -13.27 -6.63 3.16
CA LYS A 105 -14.18 -6.67 4.32
C LYS A 105 -13.45 -7.20 5.55
N LYS A 106 -13.68 -6.57 6.71
CA LYS A 106 -12.95 -6.76 7.98
C LYS A 106 -12.53 -8.21 8.21
N SER A 107 -11.32 -8.53 7.76
CA SER A 107 -10.77 -9.88 7.76
C SER A 107 -9.65 -9.93 8.79
N ILE A 108 -9.77 -10.86 9.74
CA ILE A 108 -8.69 -11.14 10.69
C ILE A 108 -7.47 -11.80 10.03
N TRP A 109 -7.59 -12.15 8.74
CA TRP A 109 -6.59 -12.89 7.96
C TRP A 109 -5.76 -12.00 7.04
N ILE A 110 -6.09 -10.70 6.93
CA ILE A 110 -5.41 -9.75 6.04
C ILE A 110 -5.12 -8.47 6.81
N LYS A 111 -3.85 -8.05 6.87
CA LYS A 111 -3.49 -6.79 7.50
C LYS A 111 -4.05 -5.58 6.73
N PRO A 112 -4.44 -4.48 7.41
CA PRO A 112 -5.00 -3.29 6.76
C PRO A 112 -4.14 -2.67 5.67
N ALA A 113 -2.81 -2.80 5.76
CA ALA A 113 -1.88 -2.24 4.80
C ALA A 113 -2.06 -2.81 3.37
N TRP A 114 -2.59 -4.04 3.24
CA TRP A 114 -2.93 -4.64 1.94
C TRP A 114 -4.00 -3.89 1.15
N ASN A 115 -4.84 -3.05 1.79
CA ASN A 115 -5.89 -2.31 1.09
C ASN A 115 -5.34 -1.35 0.03
N LYS A 116 -4.09 -0.89 0.17
CA LYS A 116 -3.49 0.08 -0.76
C LYS A 116 -3.33 -0.46 -2.17
N ILE A 117 -3.00 -1.74 -2.33
CA ILE A 117 -2.73 -2.36 -3.64
C ILE A 117 -3.95 -2.25 -4.57
N PRO A 118 -5.14 -2.78 -4.21
CA PRO A 118 -6.32 -2.64 -5.06
C PRO A 118 -6.86 -1.20 -5.14
N MET A 119 -6.66 -0.38 -4.10
CA MET A 119 -7.05 1.04 -4.14
C MET A 119 -6.24 1.83 -5.18
N VAL A 120 -4.93 1.60 -5.24
CA VAL A 120 -4.05 2.21 -6.25
C VAL A 120 -4.35 1.65 -7.63
N GLU A 121 -4.53 0.33 -7.76
CA GLU A 121 -4.90 -0.31 -9.04
C GLU A 121 -6.17 0.32 -9.63
N ALA A 122 -7.21 0.51 -8.82
CA ALA A 122 -8.48 1.12 -9.24
C ALA A 122 -8.34 2.59 -9.68
N GLN A 123 -7.34 3.32 -9.18
CA GLN A 123 -7.11 4.72 -9.55
C GLN A 123 -6.12 4.89 -10.70
N LEU A 124 -5.19 3.95 -10.92
CA LEU A 124 -4.25 4.06 -12.02
C LEU A 124 -4.95 4.18 -13.38
N GLU A 125 -6.06 3.48 -13.61
CA GLU A 125 -6.82 3.63 -14.86
C GLU A 125 -7.31 5.06 -15.13
N ASN A 126 -7.41 5.88 -14.09
CA ASN A 126 -7.95 7.22 -14.14
C ASN A 126 -6.90 8.33 -14.20
N TYR A 127 -5.67 8.09 -13.76
CA TYR A 127 -4.65 9.14 -13.63
C TYR A 127 -3.35 8.71 -14.31
N GLU A 128 -2.56 9.66 -14.78
CA GLU A 128 -1.22 9.36 -15.28
C GLU A 128 -0.28 9.01 -14.12
N TRP A 129 -0.41 9.71 -12.99
CA TRP A 129 0.37 9.45 -11.79
C TRP A 129 -0.51 9.32 -10.56
N ILE A 130 -0.24 8.28 -9.78
CA ILE A 130 -0.79 8.08 -8.44
C ILE A 130 0.32 8.28 -7.41
N ILE A 131 0.06 9.14 -6.43
CA ILE A 131 0.92 9.36 -5.28
C ILE A 131 0.23 8.72 -4.08
N TRP A 132 0.67 7.53 -3.70
CA TRP A 132 0.18 6.88 -2.48
C TRP A 132 0.90 7.46 -1.27
N ILE A 133 0.14 7.84 -0.24
CA ILE A 133 0.69 8.30 1.03
C ILE A 133 -0.12 7.69 2.17
N ASP A 134 0.52 6.88 3.01
CA ASP A 134 -0.10 6.30 4.21
C ASP A 134 -0.66 7.40 5.13
N SER A 135 -1.72 7.06 5.87
CA SER A 135 -2.42 8.02 6.74
C SER A 135 -1.59 8.47 7.94
N ASP A 136 -0.50 7.79 8.27
CA ASP A 136 0.48 8.13 9.30
C ASP A 136 1.71 8.87 8.75
N ALA A 137 1.64 9.35 7.51
CA ALA A 137 2.63 10.23 6.90
C ALA A 137 2.07 11.63 6.65
N ILE A 138 2.93 12.64 6.82
CA ILE A 138 2.61 14.07 6.66
C ILE A 138 3.64 14.75 5.74
N ILE A 139 3.15 15.56 4.81
CA ILE A 139 3.97 16.30 3.87
C ILE A 139 4.41 17.60 4.55
N MET A 140 5.72 17.79 4.64
CA MET A 140 6.36 18.91 5.36
C MET A 140 6.84 20.02 4.42
N ARG A 141 7.18 19.68 3.18
CA ARG A 141 7.59 20.63 2.13
C ARG A 141 6.57 20.65 1.01
N HIS A 142 5.78 21.72 0.95
CA HIS A 142 4.65 21.88 0.03
C HIS A 142 5.01 22.70 -1.23
N GLU A 143 6.29 23.01 -1.40
CA GLU A 143 6.83 23.63 -2.60
C GLU A 143 7.29 22.61 -3.64
N LEU A 144 7.60 21.37 -3.23
CA LEU A 144 8.09 20.32 -4.13
C LEU A 144 6.94 19.73 -4.93
N THR A 145 7.10 19.63 -6.26
CA THR A 145 6.13 18.99 -7.15
C THR A 145 6.48 17.53 -7.44
N LEU A 146 5.61 16.79 -8.15
CA LEU A 146 5.93 15.48 -8.72
C LEU A 146 7.23 15.51 -9.54
N GLU A 147 7.40 16.53 -10.38
CA GLU A 147 8.56 16.72 -11.25
C GLU A 147 9.84 16.90 -10.43
N ASP A 148 9.79 17.66 -9.33
CA ASP A 148 10.92 17.78 -8.41
C ASP A 148 11.28 16.42 -7.79
N ILE A 149 10.28 15.61 -7.42
CA ILE A 149 10.52 14.27 -6.85
C ILE A 149 11.12 13.33 -7.90
N ILE A 150 10.70 13.41 -9.17
CA ILE A 150 11.33 12.69 -10.28
C ILE A 150 12.81 13.06 -10.37
N GLU A 151 13.15 14.34 -10.40
CA GLU A 151 14.53 14.81 -10.49
C GLU A 151 15.38 14.44 -9.26
N ILE A 152 14.82 14.52 -8.06
CA ILE A 152 15.48 14.06 -6.83
C ILE A 152 15.75 12.56 -6.91
N SER A 153 14.80 11.77 -7.44
CA SER A 153 14.95 10.32 -7.55
C SER A 153 16.04 9.90 -8.55
N LYS A 154 16.16 10.62 -9.68
CA LYS A 154 17.26 10.42 -10.65
C LYS A 154 18.62 10.68 -10.02
N LYS A 155 18.73 11.76 -9.24
CA LYS A 155 19.97 12.10 -8.51
C LYS A 155 20.29 11.08 -7.42
N ALA A 156 19.27 10.54 -6.75
CA ALA A 156 19.47 9.53 -5.70
C ALA A 156 19.92 8.19 -6.27
N ASP A 157 19.33 7.77 -7.38
CA ASP A 157 19.62 6.51 -8.07
C ASP A 157 20.44 6.73 -9.36
N TRP A 158 21.51 7.53 -9.23
CA TRP A 158 22.35 8.02 -10.34
C TRP A 158 22.97 6.92 -11.21
N ARG A 159 22.98 5.67 -10.74
CA ARG A 159 23.52 4.52 -11.48
C ARG A 159 22.57 4.01 -12.55
N LYS A 160 21.27 4.33 -12.45
CA LYS A 160 20.28 3.94 -13.46
C LYS A 160 20.24 4.97 -14.58
N LYS A 161 20.21 4.46 -15.81
CA LYS A 161 19.97 5.27 -16.99
C LYS A 161 18.58 5.87 -16.93
N ASP A 162 18.41 7.07 -17.47
CA ASP A 162 17.12 7.76 -17.59
C ASP A 162 16.19 7.06 -18.60
N HIS A 163 15.66 5.90 -18.19
CA HIS A 163 14.54 5.20 -18.82
C HIS A 163 13.21 5.77 -18.30
N GLU A 164 12.08 5.31 -18.84
CA GLU A 164 10.76 5.65 -18.30
C GLU A 164 10.67 5.23 -16.82
N ILE A 165 10.54 6.23 -15.94
CA ILE A 165 10.38 6.02 -14.50
C ILE A 165 8.91 5.77 -14.24
N ASP A 166 8.58 4.56 -13.82
CA ASP A 166 7.19 4.17 -13.52
C ASP A 166 6.91 4.05 -12.03
N LEU A 167 7.95 3.92 -11.20
CA LEU A 167 7.83 3.88 -9.75
C LEU A 167 8.95 4.65 -9.07
N ILE A 168 8.60 5.57 -8.18
CA ILE A 168 9.51 6.19 -7.22
C ILE A 168 9.14 5.73 -5.82
N ILE A 169 10.09 5.14 -5.12
CA ILE A 169 9.93 4.64 -3.76
C ILE A 169 11.22 4.93 -2.97
N SER A 170 11.25 4.73 -1.65
CA SER A 170 12.46 5.01 -0.86
C SER A 170 12.95 3.79 -0.08
N TYR A 171 14.24 3.85 0.28
CA TYR A 171 14.87 2.84 1.14
C TYR A 171 14.25 2.80 2.54
N ASP A 172 14.35 1.63 3.17
CA ASP A 172 14.06 1.42 4.58
C ASP A 172 15.27 0.86 5.34
N ILE A 173 15.26 1.00 6.68
CA ILE A 173 16.39 0.68 7.57
C ILE A 173 16.79 -0.80 7.48
N ASN A 174 15.85 -1.70 7.18
CA ASN A 174 16.04 -3.15 7.16
C ASN A 174 16.35 -3.69 5.75
N ALA A 175 17.05 -2.89 4.93
CA ALA A 175 17.64 -3.24 3.62
C ALA A 175 16.66 -3.51 2.46
N GLY A 176 15.47 -2.96 2.53
CA GLY A 176 14.52 -3.01 1.42
C GLY A 176 14.05 -1.63 1.01
N ILE A 177 12.78 -1.59 0.66
CA ILE A 177 12.02 -0.38 0.33
C ILE A 177 10.90 -0.21 1.36
N ASN A 178 10.39 1.01 1.48
CA ASN A 178 9.17 1.28 2.24
C ASN A 178 8.02 1.62 1.30
N SER A 179 6.89 0.90 1.42
CA SER A 179 5.71 1.08 0.57
C SER A 179 4.63 1.96 1.19
N GLY A 180 4.96 2.71 2.23
CA GLY A 180 4.03 3.68 2.82
C GLY A 180 3.90 4.95 1.99
N ILE A 181 4.91 5.28 1.20
CA ILE A 181 4.88 6.39 0.26
C ILE A 181 5.53 5.96 -1.05
N PHE A 182 4.81 6.12 -2.16
CA PHE A 182 5.37 5.90 -3.49
C PHE A 182 4.60 6.69 -4.57
N PHE A 183 5.28 6.94 -5.68
CA PHE A 183 4.75 7.61 -6.85
C PHE A 183 4.75 6.59 -7.98
N MET A 184 3.59 6.29 -8.55
CA MET A 184 3.44 5.25 -9.56
C MET A 184 2.78 5.83 -10.82
N ARG A 185 3.43 5.66 -11.96
CA ARG A 185 2.92 6.04 -13.28
C ARG A 185 1.98 4.95 -13.81
N ASN A 186 0.93 5.34 -14.50
CA ASN A 186 0.00 4.42 -15.15
C ASN A 186 0.59 3.84 -16.44
N THR A 187 1.38 2.77 -16.27
CA THR A 187 1.93 1.98 -17.37
C THR A 187 1.49 0.52 -17.28
N GLU A 188 1.72 -0.23 -18.35
CA GLU A 188 1.50 -1.69 -18.34
C GLU A 188 2.36 -2.38 -17.27
N TRP A 189 3.59 -1.91 -17.07
CA TRP A 189 4.48 -2.41 -16.03
C TRP A 189 3.88 -2.24 -14.63
N SER A 190 3.40 -1.03 -14.29
CA SER A 190 2.79 -0.75 -12.99
C SER A 190 1.55 -1.62 -12.73
N ARG A 191 0.67 -1.74 -13.72
CA ARG A 191 -0.53 -2.59 -13.64
C ARG A 191 -0.16 -4.06 -13.44
N ASN A 192 0.86 -4.55 -14.14
CA ASN A 192 1.33 -5.91 -13.98
C ASN A 192 1.91 -6.16 -12.58
N VAL A 193 2.73 -5.25 -12.05
CA VAL A 193 3.28 -5.36 -10.69
C VAL A 193 2.17 -5.45 -9.64
N LEU A 194 1.19 -4.55 -9.66
CA LEU A 194 0.08 -4.56 -8.70
C LEU A 194 -0.75 -5.85 -8.81
N LYS A 195 -1.08 -6.27 -10.03
CA LYS A 195 -1.79 -7.52 -10.28
C LYS A 195 -1.03 -8.73 -9.71
N GLN A 196 0.30 -8.78 -9.89
CA GLN A 196 1.13 -9.87 -9.38
C GLN A 196 1.17 -9.88 -7.85
N VAL A 197 1.35 -8.71 -7.21
CA VAL A 197 1.30 -8.56 -5.75
C VAL A 197 -0.04 -9.06 -5.19
N GLN A 198 -1.15 -8.71 -5.85
CA GLN A 198 -2.51 -9.01 -5.38
C GLN A 198 -2.93 -10.46 -5.61
N THR A 199 -2.58 -11.05 -6.75
CA THR A 199 -3.19 -12.32 -7.20
C THR A 199 -2.26 -13.53 -7.07
N SER A 200 -0.96 -13.32 -6.87
CA SER A 200 -0.02 -14.44 -6.82
C SER A 200 -0.13 -15.24 -5.52
N TRP A 201 -0.38 -16.55 -5.66
CA TRP A 201 -0.49 -17.48 -4.54
C TRP A 201 0.77 -17.54 -3.64
N LYS A 202 1.96 -17.26 -4.20
CA LYS A 202 3.22 -17.16 -3.45
C LYS A 202 3.21 -16.08 -2.36
N TYR A 203 2.27 -15.13 -2.43
CA TYR A 203 2.15 -14.03 -1.47
C TYR A 203 1.11 -14.26 -0.36
N ILE A 204 0.35 -15.36 -0.41
CA ILE A 204 -0.58 -15.75 0.67
C ILE A 204 0.11 -15.83 2.04
N PRO A 205 1.34 -16.37 2.19
CA PRO A 205 2.02 -16.38 3.49
C PRO A 205 2.29 -14.99 4.08
N TYR A 206 2.24 -13.93 3.27
CA TYR A 206 2.51 -12.55 3.69
C TYR A 206 1.26 -11.78 4.12
N SER A 207 0.06 -12.36 4.01
CA SER A 207 -1.20 -11.68 4.39
C SER A 207 -1.22 -11.23 5.87
N LEU A 208 -0.55 -11.97 6.75
CA LEU A 208 -0.40 -11.67 8.18
C LEU A 208 1.05 -11.34 8.60
N HIS A 209 1.99 -11.31 7.66
CA HIS A 209 3.40 -10.99 7.94
C HIS A 209 3.55 -9.55 8.44
N TRP A 210 4.57 -9.26 9.25
CA TRP A 210 4.75 -7.94 9.86
C TRP A 210 4.87 -6.82 8.81
N TYR A 211 5.56 -7.10 7.71
CA TYR A 211 5.70 -6.19 6.56
C TYR A 211 4.55 -6.26 5.55
N ALA A 212 3.55 -7.13 5.76
CA ALA A 212 2.36 -7.22 4.91
C ALA A 212 2.67 -7.19 3.40
N GLU A 213 2.03 -6.29 2.64
CA GLU A 213 2.19 -6.07 1.21
C GLU A 213 3.57 -5.52 0.82
N GLN A 214 4.29 -4.86 1.73
CA GLN A 214 5.61 -4.27 1.44
C GLN A 214 6.59 -5.33 0.97
N THR A 215 6.54 -6.54 1.55
CA THR A 215 7.46 -7.63 1.15
C THR A 215 7.14 -8.17 -0.26
N PRO A 216 5.91 -8.59 -0.57
CA PRO A 216 5.49 -8.92 -1.93
C PRO A 216 5.80 -7.82 -2.95
N PHE A 217 5.48 -6.57 -2.62
CA PHE A 217 5.72 -5.44 -3.50
C PHE A 217 7.21 -5.24 -3.77
N ALA A 218 8.05 -5.33 -2.73
CA ALA A 218 9.50 -5.31 -2.88
C ALA A 218 10.02 -6.45 -3.76
N MET A 219 9.47 -7.66 -3.62
CA MET A 219 9.87 -8.79 -4.46
C MET A 219 9.53 -8.58 -5.93
N GLU A 220 8.31 -8.10 -6.25
CA GLU A 220 7.91 -7.85 -7.64
C GLU A 220 8.74 -6.73 -8.29
N ILE A 221 9.12 -5.70 -7.53
CA ILE A 221 9.99 -4.64 -8.04
C ILE A 221 11.49 -4.96 -7.91
N LYS A 222 11.83 -6.22 -7.61
CA LYS A 222 13.21 -6.72 -7.45
C LYS A 222 14.03 -5.89 -6.47
N TYR A 223 13.43 -5.49 -5.36
CA TYR A 223 14.01 -4.60 -4.34
C TYR A 223 14.56 -3.29 -4.92
N GLY A 224 13.87 -2.78 -5.94
CA GLY A 224 14.27 -1.57 -6.65
C GLY A 224 15.44 -1.78 -7.62
N LEU A 225 15.79 -3.01 -7.99
CA LEU A 225 16.75 -3.29 -9.06
C LEU A 225 16.13 -3.20 -10.46
N ASP A 226 14.79 -3.23 -10.56
CA ASP A 226 14.09 -3.11 -11.84
C ASP A 226 14.30 -1.72 -12.47
N GLU A 227 14.43 -1.65 -13.80
CA GLU A 227 14.83 -0.42 -14.51
C GLU A 227 13.76 0.68 -14.47
N HIS A 228 12.51 0.28 -14.35
CA HIS A 228 11.33 1.14 -14.20
C HIS A 228 11.27 1.84 -12.82
N VAL A 229 12.08 1.39 -11.86
CA VAL A 229 12.04 1.88 -10.48
C VAL A 229 13.14 2.91 -10.25
N ARG A 230 12.85 3.94 -9.47
CA ARG A 230 13.85 4.80 -8.82
C ARG A 230 13.71 4.70 -7.32
N VAL A 231 14.83 4.40 -6.65
CA VAL A 231 14.87 4.39 -5.19
C VAL A 231 15.49 5.69 -4.69
N THR A 232 14.68 6.54 -4.08
CA THR A 232 15.12 7.82 -3.51
C THR A 232 15.58 7.69 -2.06
N TYR A 233 16.15 8.77 -1.53
CA TYR A 233 16.64 8.83 -0.16
C TYR A 233 15.50 8.63 0.84
N LYS A 234 15.77 7.86 1.91
CA LYS A 234 14.81 7.64 3.01
C LYS A 234 14.27 8.96 3.58
N ARG A 235 15.13 9.97 3.77
CA ARG A 235 14.74 11.31 4.26
C ARG A 235 13.76 12.09 3.36
N VAL A 236 13.56 11.66 2.11
CA VAL A 236 12.65 12.30 1.15
C VAL A 236 11.24 11.75 1.33
N LEU A 237 11.04 10.44 1.18
CA LEU A 237 9.69 9.83 1.19
C LEU A 237 9.33 9.05 2.45
N ASN A 238 10.30 8.72 3.30
CA ASN A 238 10.11 7.79 4.43
C ASN A 238 10.93 8.24 5.65
N ALA A 239 10.97 9.55 5.93
CA ALA A 239 11.74 10.06 7.06
C ALA A 239 11.03 9.68 8.37
N TYR A 240 11.67 8.87 9.21
CA TYR A 240 11.16 8.63 10.56
C TYR A 240 11.55 9.79 11.46
N LEU A 241 11.03 9.82 12.69
CA LEU A 241 11.32 10.88 13.65
C LEU A 241 12.83 11.14 13.83
N LYS A 242 13.64 10.08 13.84
CA LYS A 242 15.11 10.19 13.94
C LYS A 242 15.79 10.71 12.67
N ASP A 243 15.13 10.60 11.52
CA ASP A 243 15.67 11.03 10.22
C ASP A 243 15.16 12.43 9.83
N TYR A 244 14.24 12.99 10.62
CA TYR A 244 13.62 14.27 10.35
C TYR A 244 14.63 15.41 10.50
N SER A 245 14.67 16.29 9.51
CA SER A 245 15.45 17.52 9.54
C SER A 245 14.63 18.66 8.96
N GLU A 246 14.40 19.68 9.79
CA GLU A 246 13.61 20.87 9.47
C GLU A 246 14.07 21.51 8.15
N GLY A 247 13.11 21.92 7.32
CA GLY A 247 13.37 22.55 6.02
C GLY A 247 13.94 21.64 4.93
N THR A 248 14.29 20.38 5.23
CA THR A 248 14.89 19.46 4.25
C THR A 248 14.05 18.21 4.01
N THR A 249 13.43 17.66 5.06
CA THR A 249 12.56 16.49 4.97
C THR A 249 11.31 16.84 4.17
N TYR A 250 11.02 16.06 3.12
CA TYR A 250 9.81 16.26 2.33
C TYR A 250 8.59 15.61 2.99
N ILE A 251 8.65 14.32 3.32
CA ILE A 251 7.58 13.60 4.03
C ILE A 251 8.12 12.99 5.32
N MET A 252 7.46 13.30 6.44
CA MET A 252 7.66 12.64 7.73
C MET A 252 6.66 11.49 7.84
N HIS A 253 7.15 10.32 8.25
CA HIS A 253 6.37 9.07 8.29
C HIS A 253 6.49 8.43 9.69
N LEU A 254 5.35 8.29 10.38
CA LEU A 254 5.26 7.64 11.69
C LEU A 254 5.13 6.12 11.57
N ALA A 255 5.92 5.50 10.68
CA ALA A 255 5.86 4.06 10.45
C ALA A 255 6.08 3.26 11.74
N GLY A 256 5.23 2.26 11.97
CA GLY A 256 5.33 1.40 13.15
C GLY A 256 4.92 2.07 14.45
N CYS A 257 4.25 3.22 14.41
CA CYS A 257 3.76 3.88 15.62
C CYS A 257 2.80 2.94 16.39
N PRO A 258 3.03 2.71 17.69
CA PRO A 258 2.37 1.64 18.43
C PRO A 258 0.88 1.93 18.61
N LYS A 259 0.05 1.05 18.05
CA LYS A 259 -1.42 1.11 18.18
C LYS A 259 -1.92 1.08 19.63
N GLN A 260 -1.11 0.58 20.57
CA GLN A 260 -1.44 0.52 22.00
C GLN A 260 -1.32 1.88 22.71
N LYS A 261 -0.72 2.89 22.08
CA LYS A 261 -0.61 4.26 22.62
C LYS A 261 -1.11 5.28 21.58
N PRO A 262 -2.41 5.26 21.23
CA PRO A 262 -2.96 6.09 20.15
C PRO A 262 -2.68 7.59 20.36
N LYS A 263 -2.76 8.07 21.62
CA LYS A 263 -2.48 9.46 21.99
C LYS A 263 -1.03 9.89 21.76
N TYR A 264 -0.07 8.97 21.82
CA TYR A 264 1.35 9.31 21.61
C TYR A 264 1.60 9.67 20.15
N CYS A 265 1.17 8.81 19.24
CA CYS A 265 1.32 8.99 17.80
C CYS A 265 0.52 10.19 17.28
N SER A 266 -0.72 10.32 17.75
CA SER A 266 -1.56 11.48 17.46
C SER A 266 -0.91 12.78 17.93
N GLY A 267 -0.39 12.84 19.17
CA GLY A 267 0.29 14.04 19.68
C GLY A 267 1.49 14.46 18.83
N ILE A 268 2.29 13.50 18.36
CA ILE A 268 3.41 13.77 17.45
C ILE A 268 2.88 14.26 16.10
N MET A 269 1.86 13.62 15.53
CA MET A 269 1.26 14.06 14.26
C MET A 269 0.74 15.51 14.36
N HIS A 270 0.07 15.85 15.46
CA HIS A 270 -0.37 17.22 15.75
C HIS A 270 0.80 18.21 15.80
N GLU A 271 1.88 17.88 16.51
CA GLU A 271 3.05 18.76 16.61
C GLU A 271 3.65 19.06 15.23
N PHE A 272 3.80 18.03 14.39
CA PHE A 272 4.33 18.20 13.03
C PHE A 272 3.35 18.93 12.11
N TYR A 273 2.05 18.73 12.28
CA TYR A 273 1.03 19.48 11.56
C TYR A 273 1.09 20.98 11.90
N GLU A 274 1.10 21.34 13.19
CA GLU A 274 1.22 22.73 13.61
C GLU A 274 2.52 23.38 13.12
N ARG A 275 3.62 22.61 13.15
CA ARG A 275 4.90 23.06 12.64
C ARG A 275 4.86 23.31 11.14
N TRP A 276 4.31 22.36 10.37
CA TRP A 276 4.10 22.52 8.93
C TRP A 276 3.24 23.76 8.64
N GLN A 277 2.11 23.90 9.33
CA GLN A 277 1.16 25.00 9.13
C GLN A 277 1.84 26.35 9.36
N ARG A 278 2.59 26.49 10.46
CA ARG A 278 3.35 27.71 10.80
C ARG A 278 4.36 28.08 9.71
N ASN A 279 5.03 27.08 9.13
CA ASN A 279 6.12 27.30 8.17
C ASN A 279 5.65 27.44 6.72
N ASN A 280 4.51 26.84 6.34
CA ASN A 280 4.06 26.76 4.95
C ASN A 280 2.82 27.62 4.66
N VAL A 281 2.01 27.98 5.66
CA VAL A 281 0.76 28.73 5.48
C VAL A 281 0.98 30.20 5.81
N THR A 282 1.75 30.89 4.97
CA THR A 282 2.22 32.25 5.25
C THR A 282 1.47 33.34 4.48
N SER A 283 1.01 33.05 3.26
CA SER A 283 0.28 34.01 2.42
C SER A 283 -1.24 33.98 2.63
N VAL A 284 -1.95 35.00 2.12
CA VAL A 284 -3.42 35.02 2.08
C VAL A 284 -3.96 33.85 1.24
N SER A 285 -3.30 33.55 0.12
CA SER A 285 -3.67 32.43 -0.74
C SER A 285 -3.52 31.09 -0.02
N ASP A 286 -2.44 30.88 0.75
CA ASP A 286 -2.26 29.64 1.51
C ASP A 286 -3.36 29.51 2.57
N ARG A 287 -3.69 30.58 3.30
CA ARG A 287 -4.77 30.55 4.29
C ARG A 287 -6.12 30.18 3.66
N GLU A 288 -6.39 30.64 2.45
CA GLU A 288 -7.62 30.28 1.73
C GLU A 288 -7.63 28.81 1.29
N LEU A 289 -6.50 28.30 0.79
CA LEU A 289 -6.36 26.88 0.46
C LEU A 289 -6.55 25.99 1.69
N LEU A 290 -6.03 26.39 2.85
CA LEU A 290 -6.20 25.64 4.09
C LEU A 290 -7.66 25.62 4.55
N ARG A 291 -8.33 26.77 4.60
CA ARG A 291 -9.76 26.82 4.96
C ARG A 291 -10.61 25.94 4.06
N ARG A 292 -10.27 25.93 2.77
CA ARG A 292 -10.93 25.04 1.81
C ARG A 292 -10.67 23.57 2.13
N ALA A 293 -9.42 23.18 2.38
CA ALA A 293 -9.07 21.81 2.73
C ALA A 293 -9.81 21.34 4.01
N GLU A 294 -9.90 22.20 5.02
CA GLU A 294 -10.65 21.94 6.26
C GLU A 294 -12.16 21.76 5.97
N LYS A 295 -12.77 22.65 5.18
CA LYS A 295 -14.20 22.56 4.81
C LYS A 295 -14.53 21.31 3.98
N ASP A 296 -13.66 20.97 3.03
CA ASP A 296 -13.85 19.79 2.20
C ASP A 296 -13.69 18.51 3.04
N PHE A 297 -12.76 18.52 4.00
CA PHE A 297 -12.64 17.46 5.00
C PHE A 297 -13.88 17.34 5.90
N GLU A 298 -14.50 18.44 6.35
CA GLU A 298 -15.79 18.36 7.08
C GLU A 298 -16.90 17.70 6.26
N THR A 299 -16.83 17.79 4.93
CA THR A 299 -17.79 17.13 4.03
C THR A 299 -17.52 15.63 3.93
N LEU A 300 -16.25 15.22 4.01
CA LEU A 300 -15.86 13.81 4.15
C LEU A 300 -16.48 13.18 5.40
N GLU A 301 -16.38 13.88 6.53
CA GLU A 301 -16.81 13.39 7.85
C GLU A 301 -18.34 13.23 8.00
N LYS A 302 -19.12 13.77 7.05
CA LYS A 302 -20.59 13.69 7.05
C LYS A 302 -21.15 12.51 6.25
N GLN A 303 -20.30 11.70 5.60
CA GLN A 303 -20.70 10.57 4.74
C GLN A 303 -20.65 9.22 5.47
#